data_AF-A0A943H2X2-F1
#
_entry.id   AF-A0A943H2X2-F1
#
_cell.length_a   1.000
_cell.length_b   1.000
_cell.length_c   1.000
_cell.angle_alpha   90.00
_cell.angle_beta   90.00
_cell.angle_gamma   90.00
#
_symmetry.space_group_name_H-M   'P 1'
#
loop_
_entity.id
_entity.type
_entity.pdbx_description
1 polymer ?
#
loop_
_entity_poly.entity_id
_entity_poly.type
_entity_poly.pdbx_seq_one_letter_code
_entity_poly.pdbx_strand_id
1 'polypeptide(L)'
;MMEAKYRVWDKDRKEYLSAGMVFIGILPKSRPVKSEIYLDIIQDPDRYKERFIIEQCAELKDKNGIDIFEGDRLRAHGNPADICVAEYGEFNVINAETLEVIDRVIGWHTHVLKTDALSECEPFCMTMPLNQEYINRCEYEVLAKTIHEVKMEKVKN
;
A
#
# COMPACT_ATOMS: atom_id res chain seq x y z
N MET A 1 19.72 -11.71 1.72
CA MET A 1 18.71 -11.55 0.65
C MET A 1 17.37 -11.50 1.35
N MET A 2 16.68 -10.37 1.31
CA MET A 2 15.37 -10.22 1.95
C MET A 2 14.31 -10.80 1.01
N GLU A 3 13.32 -11.50 1.56
CA GLU A 3 12.22 -12.08 0.79
C GLU A 3 11.15 -11.01 0.54
N ALA A 4 10.87 -10.73 -0.74
CA ALA A 4 9.79 -9.83 -1.11
C ALA A 4 8.44 -10.41 -0.65
N LYS A 5 7.74 -9.67 0.23
CA LYS A 5 6.42 -10.05 0.73
C LYS A 5 5.34 -9.39 -0.12
N TYR A 6 4.32 -10.16 -0.46
CA TYR A 6 3.13 -9.70 -1.17
C TYR A 6 1.87 -10.18 -0.47
N ARG A 7 0.77 -9.45 -0.66
CA ARG A 7 -0.58 -9.94 -0.37
C ARG A 7 -1.47 -9.68 -1.58
N VAL A 8 -2.56 -10.43 -1.69
CA VAL A 8 -3.44 -10.33 -2.85
C VAL A 8 -4.87 -10.15 -2.39
N TRP A 9 -5.55 -9.15 -2.95
CA TRP A 9 -6.97 -8.94 -2.77
C TRP A 9 -7.76 -9.61 -3.90
N ASP A 10 -8.71 -10.46 -3.55
CA ASP A 10 -9.65 -11.05 -4.50
C ASP A 10 -10.90 -10.16 -4.61
N LYS A 11 -11.05 -9.44 -5.73
CA LYS A 11 -12.17 -8.50 -5.91
C LYS A 11 -13.54 -9.17 -5.93
N ASP A 12 -13.62 -10.44 -6.28
CA ASP A 12 -14.90 -11.17 -6.37
C ASP A 12 -15.30 -11.68 -4.99
N ARG A 13 -14.35 -12.26 -4.25
CA ARG A 13 -14.59 -12.80 -2.91
C ARG A 13 -14.56 -11.77 -1.80
N LYS A 14 -13.99 -10.60 -2.05
CA LYS A 14 -13.78 -9.54 -1.04
C LYS A 14 -12.95 -10.04 0.14
N GLU A 15 -11.87 -10.76 -0.14
CA GLU A 15 -10.97 -11.29 0.88
C GLU A 15 -9.49 -11.18 0.48
N TYR A 16 -8.62 -11.09 1.49
CA TYR A 16 -7.18 -11.21 1.31
C TYR A 16 -6.76 -12.67 1.27
N LEU A 17 -6.01 -13.00 0.25
CA LEU A 17 -5.33 -14.26 0.12
C LEU A 17 -3.91 -14.08 0.65
N SER A 18 -3.55 -14.84 1.68
CA SER A 18 -2.16 -14.89 2.15
C SER A 18 -1.28 -15.52 1.07
N ALA A 19 -0.02 -15.06 0.94
CA ALA A 19 0.93 -15.45 -0.11
C ALA A 19 1.17 -16.97 -0.25
N GLY A 20 0.70 -17.80 0.68
CA GLY A 20 0.69 -19.27 0.55
C GLY A 20 -0.41 -19.83 -0.36
N MET A 21 -1.41 -19.03 -0.77
CA MET A 21 -2.60 -19.52 -1.48
C MET A 21 -2.73 -19.04 -2.94
N VAL A 22 -1.99 -18.01 -3.36
CA VAL A 22 -2.26 -17.34 -4.66
C VAL A 22 -1.31 -17.74 -5.77
N PHE A 23 -0.09 -18.15 -5.45
CA PHE A 23 0.83 -18.62 -6.45
C PHE A 23 1.52 -19.86 -5.92
N ILE A 24 1.51 -20.91 -6.75
CA ILE A 24 2.45 -22.02 -6.80
C ILE A 24 3.49 -21.90 -5.68
N GLY A 25 3.35 -22.69 -4.60
CA GLY A 25 4.39 -22.79 -3.59
C GLY A 25 5.65 -23.36 -4.24
N ILE A 26 6.46 -22.51 -4.86
CA ILE A 26 7.79 -22.87 -5.33
C ILE A 26 8.71 -22.77 -4.12
N LEU A 27 8.67 -23.80 -3.29
CA LEU A 27 9.79 -24.06 -2.39
C LEU A 27 11.01 -24.41 -3.27
N PRO A 28 12.17 -23.76 -3.08
CA PRO A 28 13.38 -24.12 -3.79
C PRO A 28 13.66 -25.62 -3.62
N LYS A 29 13.87 -26.33 -4.74
CA LYS A 29 14.08 -27.80 -4.82
C LYS A 29 12.85 -28.70 -4.60
N SER A 30 11.63 -28.15 -4.56
CA SER A 30 10.40 -28.94 -4.43
C SER A 30 9.53 -28.85 -5.68
N ARG A 31 8.84 -29.94 -6.02
CA ARG A 31 7.77 -29.92 -7.03
C ARG A 31 6.60 -29.08 -6.50
N PRO A 32 6.06 -28.15 -7.29
CA PRO A 32 4.88 -27.41 -6.89
C PRO A 32 3.70 -28.31 -6.54
N VAL A 33 3.01 -28.00 -5.45
CA VAL A 33 1.78 -28.69 -5.06
C VAL A 33 0.58 -27.89 -5.55
N LYS A 34 -0.38 -28.61 -6.14
CA LYS A 34 -1.62 -28.09 -6.72
C LYS A 34 -2.50 -27.52 -5.59
N SER A 35 -2.87 -26.24 -5.61
CA SER A 35 -3.98 -25.75 -4.78
C SER A 35 -5.29 -25.97 -5.55
N GLU A 36 -6.31 -26.54 -4.91
CA GLU A 36 -7.59 -26.82 -5.56
C GLU A 36 -8.37 -25.54 -5.94
N ILE A 37 -7.98 -24.40 -5.37
CA ILE A 37 -8.76 -23.16 -5.43
C ILE A 37 -8.58 -22.40 -6.75
N TYR A 38 -7.54 -22.70 -7.54
CA TYR A 38 -7.18 -21.89 -8.72
C TYR A 38 -6.72 -22.69 -9.95
N LEU A 39 -7.26 -23.89 -10.16
CA LEU A 39 -7.00 -24.67 -11.39
C LEU A 39 -7.56 -24.02 -12.65
N ASP A 40 -8.60 -23.21 -12.49
CA ASP A 40 -9.23 -22.41 -13.54
C ASP A 40 -8.36 -21.24 -14.02
N ILE A 41 -7.58 -20.60 -13.14
CA ILE A 41 -6.62 -19.56 -13.52
C ILE A 41 -5.56 -20.10 -14.49
N ILE A 42 -5.08 -21.32 -14.25
CA ILE A 42 -4.07 -21.95 -15.13
C ILE A 42 -4.66 -22.25 -16.52
N GLN A 43 -5.96 -22.51 -16.58
CA GLN A 43 -6.64 -22.84 -17.84
C GLN A 43 -7.00 -21.59 -18.66
N ASP A 44 -7.33 -20.47 -18.01
CA ASP A 44 -7.68 -19.21 -18.66
C ASP A 44 -7.21 -18.01 -17.82
N PRO A 45 -5.93 -17.62 -17.94
CA PRO A 45 -5.35 -16.52 -17.16
C PRO A 45 -6.04 -15.17 -17.45
N ASP A 46 -6.46 -14.97 -18.71
CA ASP A 46 -7.06 -13.72 -19.17
C ASP A 46 -8.43 -13.47 -18.54
N ARG A 47 -9.17 -14.54 -18.22
CA ARG A 47 -10.42 -14.45 -17.45
C ARG A 47 -10.24 -13.80 -16.07
N TYR A 48 -9.07 -13.95 -15.46
CA TYR A 48 -8.79 -13.50 -14.09
C TYR A 48 -7.80 -12.36 -13.99
N LYS A 49 -7.29 -11.86 -15.12
CA LYS A 49 -6.28 -10.78 -15.17
C LYS A 49 -6.70 -9.54 -14.39
N GLU A 50 -7.99 -9.23 -14.41
CA GLU A 50 -8.57 -8.09 -13.69
C GLU A 50 -9.15 -8.49 -12.33
N ARG A 51 -9.09 -9.73 -11.85
CA ARG A 51 -9.76 -10.11 -10.58
C ARG A 51 -8.93 -9.75 -9.35
N PHE A 52 -7.62 -9.86 -9.46
CA PHE A 52 -6.72 -9.76 -8.31
C PHE A 52 -5.99 -8.42 -8.28
N ILE A 53 -5.81 -7.89 -7.08
CA ILE A 53 -4.90 -6.76 -6.85
C ILE A 53 -3.73 -7.29 -6.03
N ILE A 54 -2.53 -7.16 -6.56
CA ILE A 54 -1.29 -7.57 -5.89
C ILE A 54 -0.73 -6.34 -5.19
N GLU A 55 -0.42 -6.48 -3.91
CA GLU A 55 0.08 -5.39 -3.08
C GLU A 55 1.44 -5.78 -2.51
N GLN A 56 2.45 -4.95 -2.80
CA GLN A 56 3.81 -5.16 -2.31
C GLN A 56 3.96 -4.67 -0.87
N CYS A 57 4.74 -5.37 -0.03
CA CYS A 57 5.13 -4.86 1.27
C CYS A 57 6.23 -3.79 1.11
N ALA A 58 6.10 -2.69 1.83
CA ALA A 58 7.12 -1.65 1.89
C ALA A 58 8.36 -2.04 2.69
N GLU A 59 8.35 -3.23 3.31
CA GLU A 59 9.34 -3.69 4.31
C GLU A 59 9.47 -2.75 5.51
N LEU A 60 8.44 -1.92 5.72
CA LEU A 60 8.30 -1.01 6.83
C LEU A 60 7.20 -1.50 7.76
N LYS A 61 7.34 -1.13 9.03
CA LYS A 61 6.36 -1.42 10.08
C LYS A 61 5.79 -0.14 10.63
N ASP A 62 4.49 -0.11 10.87
CA ASP A 62 3.83 0.98 11.58
C ASP A 62 4.25 1.02 13.07
N LYS A 63 3.73 1.99 13.83
CA LYS A 63 4.10 2.14 15.26
C LYS A 63 3.75 0.92 16.12
N ASN A 64 2.84 0.05 15.67
CA ASN A 64 2.39 -1.16 16.36
C ASN A 64 3.12 -2.41 15.86
N GLY A 65 4.09 -2.28 14.95
CA GLY A 65 4.86 -3.41 14.40
C GLY A 65 4.17 -4.13 13.23
N ILE A 66 3.08 -3.58 12.69
CA ILE A 66 2.31 -4.14 11.59
C ILE A 66 3.01 -3.80 10.26
N ASP A 67 3.22 -4.80 9.40
CA ASP A 67 3.79 -4.61 8.06
C ASP A 67 2.90 -3.67 7.22
N ILE A 68 3.50 -2.66 6.59
CA ILE A 68 2.83 -1.73 5.66
C ILE A 68 2.93 -2.29 4.25
N PHE A 69 1.80 -2.31 3.54
CA PHE A 69 1.70 -2.71 2.14
C PHE A 69 1.16 -1.58 1.27
N GLU A 70 1.36 -1.70 -0.03
CA GLU A 70 0.73 -0.85 -1.03
C GLU A 70 -0.79 -0.78 -0.82
N GLY A 71 -1.33 0.44 -0.84
CA GLY A 71 -2.74 0.72 -0.64
C GLY A 71 -3.17 0.78 0.83
N ASP A 72 -2.32 0.46 1.80
CA ASP A 72 -2.68 0.57 3.22
C ASP A 72 -3.04 2.01 3.59
N ARG A 73 -4.14 2.15 4.36
CA ARG A 73 -4.51 3.42 4.98
C ARG A 73 -3.77 3.60 6.28
N LEU A 74 -2.99 4.66 6.35
CA LEU A 74 -2.21 5.05 7.53
C LEU A 74 -2.88 6.24 8.19
N ARG A 75 -3.11 6.14 9.50
CA ARG A 75 -3.49 7.27 10.35
C ARG A 75 -2.25 7.90 10.95
N ALA A 76 -2.08 9.20 10.82
CA ALA A 76 -1.04 9.94 11.53
C ALA A 76 -1.56 10.51 12.87
N HIS A 77 -0.66 10.62 13.84
CA HIS A 77 -0.86 11.35 15.12
C HIS A 77 -2.11 10.95 15.93
N GLY A 78 -2.65 9.76 15.69
CA GLY A 78 -3.93 9.33 16.28
C GLY A 78 -5.16 10.12 15.81
N ASN A 79 -5.01 11.05 14.86
CA ASN A 79 -6.10 11.90 14.38
C ASN A 79 -6.98 11.12 13.38
N PRO A 80 -8.28 10.91 13.65
CA PRO A 80 -9.16 10.17 12.73
C PRO A 80 -9.35 10.83 11.36
N ALA A 81 -9.04 12.12 11.22
CA ALA A 81 -9.08 12.82 9.94
C ALA A 81 -7.72 12.80 9.21
N ASP A 82 -6.60 12.56 9.89
CA ASP A 82 -5.29 12.57 9.25
C ASP A 82 -4.96 11.19 8.66
N ILE A 83 -5.47 10.95 7.45
CA ILE A 83 -5.38 9.67 6.76
C ILE A 83 -4.63 9.83 5.44
N CYS A 84 -3.61 9.00 5.24
CA CYS A 84 -2.91 8.86 3.98
C CYS A 84 -2.88 7.41 3.50
N VAL A 85 -2.49 7.20 2.24
CA VAL A 85 -2.35 5.89 1.60
C VAL A 85 -0.89 5.65 1.25
N ALA A 86 -0.37 4.47 1.57
CA ALA A 86 0.98 4.07 1.17
C ALA A 86 1.01 3.63 -0.30
N GLU A 87 1.89 4.21 -1.11
CA GLU A 87 2.00 3.92 -2.55
C GLU A 87 3.46 3.78 -2.97
N TYR A 88 3.72 2.93 -3.96
CA TYR A 88 5.01 2.85 -4.63
C TYR A 88 4.92 3.51 -5.99
N GLY A 89 5.77 4.51 -6.26
CA GLY A 89 5.71 5.24 -7.51
C GLY A 89 6.61 6.47 -7.53
N GLU A 90 6.43 7.29 -8.56
CA GLU A 90 7.13 8.57 -8.69
C GLU A 90 6.46 9.65 -7.83
N PHE A 91 7.25 10.42 -7.08
CA PHE A 91 6.76 11.55 -6.29
C PHE A 91 7.78 12.69 -6.23
N ASN A 92 7.28 13.91 -5.99
CA ASN A 92 8.10 15.10 -5.79
C ASN A 92 8.72 15.09 -4.39
N VAL A 93 10.00 15.42 -4.28
CA VAL A 93 10.65 15.79 -3.03
C VAL A 93 10.56 17.31 -2.91
N ILE A 94 9.99 17.79 -1.81
CA ILE A 94 9.69 19.21 -1.60
C ILE A 94 10.55 19.77 -0.46
N ASN A 95 11.05 20.99 -0.62
CA ASN A 95 11.64 21.74 0.48
C ASN A 95 10.53 22.19 1.45
N ALA A 96 10.56 21.71 2.69
CA ALA A 96 9.52 22.00 3.67
C ALA A 96 9.37 23.48 4.05
N GLU A 97 10.41 24.31 3.83
CA GLU A 97 10.38 25.74 4.12
C GLU A 97 9.83 26.57 2.95
N THR A 98 10.20 26.22 1.72
CA THR A 98 9.83 27.00 0.51
C THR A 98 8.67 26.40 -0.27
N LEU A 99 8.31 25.14 0.00
CA LEU A 99 7.33 24.33 -0.72
C LEU A 99 7.68 24.08 -2.20
N GLU A 100 8.92 24.37 -2.61
CA GLU A 100 9.40 24.13 -3.96
C GLU A 100 9.80 22.66 -4.14
N VAL A 101 9.48 22.12 -5.31
CA VAL A 101 9.95 20.79 -5.73
C VAL A 101 11.45 20.88 -6.02
N ILE A 102 12.24 20.14 -5.25
CA ILE A 102 13.71 20.09 -5.38
C ILE A 102 14.20 18.85 -6.12
N ASP A 103 13.39 17.78 -6.17
CA ASP A 103 13.72 16.54 -6.89
C ASP A 103 12.46 15.73 -7.24
N ARG A 104 12.61 14.72 -8.10
CA ARG A 104 11.60 13.70 -8.39
C ARG A 104 12.23 12.32 -8.31
N VAL A 105 11.65 11.46 -7.48
CA VAL A 105 12.20 10.14 -7.17
C VAL A 105 11.13 9.07 -7.29
N ILE A 106 11.56 7.82 -7.51
CA ILE A 106 10.69 6.65 -7.48
C ILE A 106 10.90 5.92 -6.15
N GLY A 107 9.83 5.71 -5.39
CA GLY A 107 9.89 4.99 -4.13
C GLY A 107 8.57 4.95 -3.38
N TRP A 108 8.65 4.51 -2.12
CA TRP A 108 7.52 4.51 -1.21
C TRP A 108 7.22 5.92 -0.73
N HIS A 109 5.96 6.31 -0.84
CA HIS A 109 5.46 7.60 -0.42
C HIS A 109 4.02 7.47 0.09
N THR A 110 3.55 8.52 0.74
CA THR A 110 2.16 8.62 1.20
C THR A 110 1.40 9.65 0.40
N HIS A 111 0.15 9.33 0.08
CA HIS A 111 -0.81 10.25 -0.53
C HIS A 111 -1.93 10.59 0.44
N VAL A 112 -2.22 11.88 0.66
CA VAL A 112 -3.24 12.31 1.63
C VAL A 112 -4.65 12.15 1.06
N LEU A 113 -5.56 11.61 1.86
CA LEU A 113 -6.99 11.49 1.51
C LEU A 113 -7.74 12.74 1.96
N LYS A 114 -8.73 13.15 1.15
CA LYS A 114 -9.62 14.27 1.49
C LYS A 114 -10.56 13.85 2.60
N THR A 115 -10.31 14.32 3.81
CA THR A 115 -11.06 13.99 5.03
C THR A 115 -11.62 15.22 5.72
N ASP A 116 -10.92 16.34 5.63
CA ASP A 116 -11.31 17.64 6.16
C ASP A 116 -10.65 18.80 5.36
N ALA A 117 -10.94 20.05 5.76
CA ALA A 117 -10.36 21.22 5.11
C ALA A 117 -8.84 21.32 5.25
N LEU A 118 -8.25 20.69 6.27
CA LEU A 118 -6.80 20.70 6.49
C LEU A 118 -6.10 19.75 5.51
N SER A 119 -6.70 18.58 5.24
CA SER A 119 -6.19 17.59 4.28
C SER A 119 -6.04 18.12 2.85
N GLU A 120 -6.70 19.23 2.52
CA GLU A 120 -6.61 19.91 1.22
C GLU A 120 -5.68 21.12 1.23
N CYS A 121 -5.13 21.50 2.38
CA CYS A 121 -4.33 22.71 2.58
C CYS A 121 -2.84 22.38 2.55
N GLU A 122 -2.04 23.20 1.86
CA GLU A 122 -0.59 23.10 1.94
C GLU A 122 -0.06 23.52 3.31
N PRO A 123 0.97 22.86 3.86
CA PRO A 123 1.69 21.71 3.29
C PRO A 123 1.05 20.34 3.61
N PHE A 124 -0.07 20.31 4.33
CA PHE A 124 -0.68 19.09 4.87
C PHE A 124 -1.21 18.13 3.80
N CYS A 125 -1.54 18.61 2.60
CA CYS A 125 -1.96 17.78 1.47
C CYS A 125 -0.80 17.14 0.69
N MET A 126 0.44 17.53 0.96
CA MET A 126 1.58 17.15 0.13
C MET A 126 1.95 15.68 0.33
N THR A 127 2.46 15.08 -0.74
CA THR A 127 3.02 13.73 -0.68
C THR A 127 4.29 13.75 0.18
N MET A 128 4.49 12.69 0.97
CA MET A 128 5.67 12.56 1.82
C MET A 128 6.39 11.25 1.52
N PRO A 129 7.74 11.20 1.59
CA PRO A 129 8.47 9.95 1.55
C PRO A 129 8.00 9.03 2.68
N LEU A 130 7.80 7.75 2.38
CA LEU A 130 7.47 6.74 3.39
C LEU A 130 8.73 5.97 3.75
N ASN A 131 9.26 6.25 4.94
CA ASN A 131 10.40 5.57 5.53
C ASN A 131 10.27 5.55 7.06
N GLN A 132 11.21 4.91 7.75
CA GLN A 132 11.14 4.75 9.20
C GLN A 132 11.12 6.09 9.97
N GLU A 133 11.82 7.11 9.48
CA GLU A 133 11.84 8.44 10.13
C GLU A 133 10.45 9.09 10.06
N TYR A 134 9.81 9.08 8.90
CA TYR A 134 8.44 9.61 8.77
C TYR A 134 7.41 8.78 9.53
N ILE A 135 7.55 7.45 9.57
CA ILE A 135 6.67 6.60 10.39
C ILE A 135 6.75 6.99 11.87
N ASN A 136 7.96 7.19 12.38
CA ASN A 136 8.16 7.56 13.77
C ASN A 136 7.63 8.96 14.06
N ARG A 137 7.89 9.93 13.17
CA ARG A 137 7.43 11.32 13.32
C ARG A 137 5.91 11.45 13.24
N CYS A 138 5.30 10.81 12.25
CA CYS A 138 3.85 10.84 12.03
C CYS A 138 3.10 9.86 12.92
N GLU A 139 3.79 8.98 13.65
CA GLU A 139 3.19 7.92 14.46
C GLU A 139 2.18 7.08 13.66
N TYR A 140 2.57 6.70 12.43
CA TYR A 140 1.66 6.03 11.51
C TYR A 140 1.11 4.73 12.11
N GLU A 141 -0.17 4.51 11.88
CA GLU A 141 -0.92 3.34 12.30
C GLU A 141 -1.80 2.84 11.16
N VAL A 142 -1.69 1.55 10.84
CA VAL A 142 -2.53 0.91 9.83
C VAL A 142 -3.95 0.77 10.36
N LEU A 143 -4.92 1.48 9.76
CA LEU A 143 -6.32 1.47 10.21
C LEU A 143 -7.12 0.25 9.74
N ALA A 144 -6.89 -0.16 8.49
CA ALA A 144 -7.51 -1.33 7.87
C ALA A 144 -6.71 -1.70 6.62
N LYS A 145 -6.79 -2.97 6.23
CA LYS A 145 -6.15 -3.50 5.03
C LYS A 145 -6.88 -2.97 3.78
N THR A 146 -6.42 -1.83 3.30
CA THR A 146 -6.66 -1.20 1.97
C THR A 146 -8.01 -0.51 1.70
N ILE A 147 -7.94 0.39 0.71
CA ILE A 147 -8.96 1.26 0.10
C ILE A 147 -10.00 0.58 -0.80
N HIS A 148 -9.88 -0.72 -1.12
CA HIS A 148 -10.72 -1.36 -2.14
C HIS A 148 -12.23 -1.39 -1.82
N GLU A 149 -12.58 -1.20 -0.55
CA GLU A 149 -13.95 -1.20 -0.07
C GLU A 149 -14.57 0.20 0.08
N VAL A 150 -13.75 1.26 0.09
CA VAL A 150 -14.21 2.63 0.35
C VAL A 150 -13.71 3.58 -0.73
N LYS A 151 -14.65 4.21 -1.45
CA LYS A 151 -14.33 5.29 -2.40
C LYS A 151 -13.94 6.53 -1.59
N MET A 152 -12.65 6.68 -1.31
CA MET A 152 -12.07 7.90 -0.75
C MET A 152 -11.42 8.70 -1.88
N GLU A 153 -11.63 10.02 -1.88
CA GLU A 153 -11.02 10.89 -2.88
C GLU A 153 -9.60 11.25 -2.46
N LYS A 154 -8.66 11.00 -3.38
CA LYS A 154 -7.28 11.47 -3.27
C LYS A 154 -7.25 12.99 -3.39
N VAL A 155 -6.44 13.67 -2.58
CA VAL A 155 -6.09 15.07 -2.86
C VAL A 155 -5.34 15.13 -4.19
N LYS A 156 -5.61 16.08 -5.08
CA LYS A 156 -4.82 16.22 -6.32
C LYS A 156 -3.73 17.24 -6.03
N ASN A 157 -2.48 16.80 -6.11
CA ASN A 157 -1.30 17.66 -6.01
C ASN A 157 -0.84 18.08 -7.41
#